data_AF-A0A927MFH0-F1
#
_entry.id   AF-A0A927MFH0-F1
#
_cell.length_a   1.000
_cell.length_b   1.000
_cell.length_c   1.000
_cell.angle_alpha   90.00
_cell.angle_beta   90.00
_cell.angle_gamma   90.00
#
_symmetry.space_group_name_H-M   'P 1'
#
loop_
_entity.id
_entity.type
_entity.pdbx_description
1 polymer ?
#
loop_
_entity_poly.entity_id
_entity_poly.type
_entity_poly.pdbx_seq_one_letter_code
_entity_poly.pdbx_strand_id
1 'polypeptide(L)'
;MSRRPGTPLISLQLPYSLIARGVEPEFVPMAQSLGLGLTAWSPIGGGLLTGKYRRTGDGLAGDGRLGAPGGHQRPIGEREWRVIEVLEGVAAELGRSMAQVAINWVATRPSVGSAIIGASSPEQLASNMAALDFEIPSDARRRLDEASAVRLAGGYSMFTPEYQSWIVNPGSRHRRQAGRVRPAGLERRRPAGHLTPSPSPLPLVACRRRRCRCHCRRLGLGLGLGSLLLGPAMWARPGSAGGRCP
;
A
#
# COMPACT_ATOMS: atom_id res chain seq x y z
N MET A 1 20.86 22.95 -35.04
CA MET A 1 20.42 22.97 -33.63
C MET A 1 21.66 23.02 -32.74
N SER A 2 21.93 24.18 -32.12
CA SER A 2 23.11 24.40 -31.27
C SER A 2 22.94 23.67 -29.94
N ARG A 3 23.75 22.63 -29.70
CA ARG A 3 23.89 21.97 -28.39
C ARG A 3 24.74 22.86 -27.49
N ARG A 4 24.15 23.88 -26.88
CA ARG A 4 24.72 24.38 -25.61
C ARG A 4 24.62 23.22 -24.61
N PRO A 5 25.68 22.84 -23.88
CA PRO A 5 25.53 21.91 -22.78
C PRO A 5 24.54 22.55 -21.80
N GLY A 6 23.31 22.04 -21.79
CA GLY A 6 22.24 22.57 -20.95
C GLY A 6 22.62 22.40 -19.49
N THR A 7 22.18 23.33 -18.64
CA THR A 7 22.31 23.21 -17.19
C THR A 7 21.77 21.85 -16.74
N PRO A 8 22.54 21.06 -15.97
CA PRO A 8 22.10 19.73 -15.57
C PRO A 8 20.88 19.84 -14.66
N LEU A 9 19.84 19.06 -14.96
CA LEU A 9 18.77 18.80 -14.00
C LEU A 9 19.32 17.84 -12.94
N ILE A 10 19.20 18.22 -11.67
CA ILE A 10 19.79 17.45 -10.55
C ILE A 10 18.74 16.97 -9.54
N SER A 11 17.55 17.56 -9.53
CA SER A 11 16.55 17.26 -8.49
C SER A 11 15.12 17.49 -8.97
N LEU A 12 14.19 16.72 -8.40
CA LEU A 12 12.75 16.88 -8.55
C LEU A 12 12.13 17.19 -7.19
N GLN A 13 11.25 18.19 -7.12
CA GLN A 13 10.49 18.50 -5.92
C GLN A 13 9.06 17.96 -6.05
N LEU A 14 8.71 16.91 -5.30
CA LEU A 14 7.44 16.18 -5.48
C LEU A 14 6.77 15.84 -4.14
N PRO A 15 5.43 15.72 -4.08
CA PRO A 15 4.74 15.34 -2.85
C PRO A 15 5.04 13.89 -2.53
N TYR A 16 5.60 13.65 -1.34
CA TYR A 16 5.86 12.28 -0.91
C TYR A 16 5.63 12.12 0.59
N SER A 17 4.66 11.28 0.95
CA SER A 17 4.32 10.91 2.32
C SER A 17 3.60 9.56 2.32
N LEU A 18 3.35 8.98 3.49
CA LEU A 18 2.56 7.75 3.60
C LEU A 18 1.18 7.86 2.92
N ILE A 19 0.55 9.04 2.95
CA ILE A 19 -0.76 9.25 2.31
C ILE A 19 -0.66 9.67 0.84
N ALA A 20 0.52 10.02 0.35
CA ALA A 20 0.77 10.46 -1.01
C ALA A 20 1.98 9.73 -1.62
N ARG A 21 1.74 8.52 -2.13
CA ARG A 21 2.78 7.65 -2.76
C ARG A 21 2.64 7.56 -4.29
N GLY A 22 1.95 8.52 -4.91
CA GLY A 22 1.74 8.55 -6.37
C GLY A 22 3.02 8.75 -7.19
N VAL A 23 4.13 9.15 -6.56
CA VAL A 23 5.43 9.35 -7.20
C VAL A 23 6.18 8.04 -7.46
N GLU A 24 5.84 6.97 -6.74
CA GLU A 24 6.58 5.71 -6.76
C GLU A 24 6.57 4.95 -8.09
N PRO A 25 5.48 4.93 -8.88
CA PRO A 25 5.45 4.14 -10.11
C PRO A 25 6.36 4.68 -11.22
N GLU A 26 6.60 6.00 -11.26
CA GLU A 26 7.23 6.68 -12.40
C GLU A 26 8.41 7.55 -11.98
N PHE A 27 8.18 8.48 -11.06
CA PHE A 27 9.17 9.50 -10.72
C PHE A 27 10.34 8.92 -9.92
N VAL A 28 10.09 7.94 -9.04
CA VAL A 28 11.17 7.28 -8.29
C VAL A 28 12.09 6.48 -9.23
N PRO A 29 11.59 5.55 -10.08
CA PRO A 29 12.43 4.86 -11.07
C PRO A 29 13.13 5.79 -12.05
N MET A 30 12.45 6.85 -12.51
CA MET A 30 13.04 7.87 -13.37
C MET A 30 14.19 8.59 -12.67
N ALA A 31 14.00 8.99 -11.41
CA ALA A 31 15.03 9.65 -10.62
C ALA A 31 16.26 8.75 -10.41
N GLN A 32 16.05 7.47 -10.12
CA GLN A 32 17.14 6.48 -10.03
C GLN A 32 17.88 6.31 -11.37
N SER A 33 17.15 6.21 -12.48
CA SER A 33 17.71 5.96 -13.81
C SER A 33 18.49 7.16 -14.36
N LEU A 34 18.06 8.38 -14.04
CA LEU A 34 18.66 9.62 -14.51
C LEU A 34 19.65 10.24 -13.51
N GLY A 35 19.86 9.63 -12.35
CA GLY A 35 20.72 10.17 -11.29
C GLY A 35 20.18 11.46 -10.66
N LEU A 36 18.86 11.65 -10.63
CA LEU A 36 18.21 12.81 -10.03
C LEU A 36 17.92 12.54 -8.55
N GLY A 37 18.12 13.56 -7.71
CA GLY A 37 17.66 13.54 -6.32
C GLY A 37 16.16 13.88 -6.22
N LEU A 38 15.47 13.31 -5.25
CA LEU A 38 14.11 13.67 -4.90
C LEU A 38 14.11 14.55 -3.65
N THR A 39 13.47 15.70 -3.77
CA THR A 39 13.17 16.60 -2.65
C THR A 39 11.69 16.45 -2.32
N ALA A 40 11.38 15.67 -1.28
CA ALA A 40 10.02 15.40 -0.87
C ALA A 40 9.39 16.61 -0.18
N TRP A 41 8.18 17.01 -0.57
CA TRP A 41 7.41 18.02 0.16
C TRP A 41 6.18 17.43 0.84
N SER A 42 5.74 18.08 1.93
CA SER A 42 4.66 17.62 2.83
C SER A 42 4.83 16.17 3.36
N PRO A 43 5.98 15.80 3.96
CA PRO A 43 6.22 14.45 4.47
C PRO A 43 5.23 14.03 5.57
N ILE A 44 4.69 14.99 6.32
CA ILE A 44 3.66 14.78 7.37
C ILE A 44 2.22 15.00 6.87
N GLY A 45 2.01 15.09 5.56
CA GLY A 45 0.66 15.19 4.98
C GLY A 45 -0.11 16.44 5.39
N GLY A 46 0.56 17.61 5.44
CA GLY A 46 -0.07 18.86 5.88
C GLY A 46 -0.42 18.90 7.37
N GLY A 47 0.13 17.98 8.17
CA GLY A 47 -0.13 17.84 9.61
C GLY A 47 -0.97 16.62 9.95
N LEU A 48 -1.58 15.95 8.97
CA LEU A 48 -2.45 14.79 9.21
C LEU A 48 -1.72 13.65 9.96
N LEU A 49 -0.44 13.45 9.64
CA LEU A 49 0.38 12.35 10.21
C LEU A 49 1.04 12.71 11.54
N THR A 50 0.60 13.77 12.22
CA THR A 50 1.18 14.21 13.50
C THR A 50 0.49 13.61 14.74
N GLY A 51 -0.66 12.95 14.56
CA GLY A 51 -1.48 12.44 15.66
C GLY A 51 -2.40 13.47 16.32
N LYS A 52 -2.37 14.74 15.86
CA LYS A 52 -3.22 15.83 16.39
C LYS A 52 -4.70 15.70 16.01
N TYR A 53 -4.98 14.93 14.96
CA TYR A 53 -6.33 14.80 14.41
C TYR A 53 -6.93 13.44 14.74
N ARG A 54 -8.22 13.46 15.10
CA ARG A 54 -9.00 12.27 15.42
C ARG A 54 -10.19 12.15 14.48
N ARG A 55 -10.57 10.90 14.22
CA ARG A 55 -11.77 10.56 13.47
C ARG A 55 -13.00 10.86 14.34
N THR A 56 -13.93 11.66 13.82
CA THR A 56 -15.24 11.92 14.42
C THR A 56 -16.34 11.48 13.46
N GLY A 57 -17.58 11.34 13.96
CA GLY A 57 -18.74 10.99 13.13
C GLY A 57 -18.95 11.96 11.96
N ASP A 58 -18.59 13.23 12.16
CA ASP A 58 -18.75 14.32 11.19
C ASP A 58 -17.47 14.64 10.40
N GLY A 59 -16.39 13.84 10.56
CA GLY A 59 -15.14 13.99 9.79
C GLY A 59 -13.87 14.05 10.63
N LEU A 60 -13.15 15.18 10.54
CA LEU A 60 -11.84 15.38 11.16
C LEU A 60 -11.94 16.42 12.27
N ALA A 61 -11.56 16.07 13.50
CA ALA A 61 -11.42 17.03 14.60
C ALA A 61 -9.97 17.09 15.08
N GLY A 62 -9.45 18.29 15.30
CA GLY A 62 -8.12 18.52 15.83
C GLY A 62 -7.64 19.95 15.61
N ASP A 63 -6.74 20.41 16.48
CA ASP A 63 -6.18 21.75 16.38
C ASP A 63 -5.03 21.78 15.34
N GLY A 64 -5.06 22.78 14.46
CA GLY A 64 -4.04 23.01 13.43
C GLY A 64 -4.61 23.25 12.03
N ARG A 65 -3.72 23.34 11.04
CA ARG A 65 -4.01 23.78 9.66
C ARG A 65 -5.18 23.05 8.97
N LEU A 66 -5.38 21.76 9.23
CA LEU A 66 -6.47 20.99 8.61
C LEU A 66 -7.82 21.12 9.34
N GLY A 67 -7.82 21.57 10.60
CA GLY A 67 -9.03 21.81 11.39
C GLY A 67 -9.58 23.24 11.24
N ALA A 68 -8.79 24.16 10.68
CA ALA A 68 -9.20 25.54 10.44
C ALA A 68 -10.23 25.66 9.29
N PRO A 69 -11.21 26.59 9.36
CA PRO A 69 -12.11 26.90 8.25
C PRO A 69 -11.32 27.27 6.99
N GLY A 70 -11.56 26.58 5.87
CA GLY A 70 -10.82 26.78 4.62
C GLY A 70 -9.48 26.02 4.52
N GLY A 71 -9.16 25.17 5.50
CA GLY A 71 -8.07 24.21 5.39
C GLY A 71 -8.22 23.38 4.11
N HIS A 72 -7.12 23.14 3.39
CA HIS A 72 -7.12 22.27 2.21
C HIS A 72 -7.34 20.81 2.65
N GLN A 73 -8.59 20.48 2.97
CA GLN A 73 -9.01 19.15 3.35
C GLN A 73 -9.09 18.33 2.06
N ARG A 74 -8.02 17.61 1.75
CA ARG A 74 -8.18 16.43 0.90
C ARG A 74 -9.21 15.51 1.59
N PRO A 75 -10.15 14.90 0.87
CA PRO A 75 -11.05 13.92 1.46
C PRO A 75 -10.24 12.84 2.16
N ILE A 76 -10.48 12.65 3.46
CA ILE A 76 -9.82 11.62 4.26
C ILE A 76 -10.70 10.37 4.18
N GLY A 77 -10.25 9.38 3.41
CA GLY A 77 -10.95 8.12 3.26
C GLY A 77 -10.49 7.07 4.27
N GLU A 78 -11.08 5.88 4.18
CA GLU A 78 -10.69 4.73 5.02
C GLU A 78 -9.21 4.35 4.88
N ARG A 79 -8.62 4.59 3.70
CA ARG A 79 -7.20 4.32 3.47
C ARG A 79 -6.34 5.23 4.35
N GLU A 80 -6.62 6.53 4.36
CA GLU A 80 -5.87 7.50 5.15
C GLU A 80 -6.01 7.20 6.65
N TRP A 81 -7.21 6.83 7.11
CA TRP A 81 -7.42 6.41 8.50
C TRP A 81 -6.64 5.15 8.87
N ARG A 82 -6.64 4.13 8.02
CA ARG A 82 -5.82 2.93 8.22
C ARG A 82 -4.32 3.26 8.33
N VAL A 83 -3.84 4.17 7.50
CA VAL A 83 -2.44 4.63 7.55
C VAL A 83 -2.15 5.32 8.89
N ILE A 84 -3.06 6.16 9.37
CA ILE A 84 -2.94 6.87 10.65
C ILE A 84 -2.88 5.86 11.81
N GLU A 85 -3.78 4.88 11.85
CA GLU A 85 -3.83 3.84 12.90
C GLU A 85 -2.54 3.00 12.93
N VAL A 86 -2.05 2.56 11.77
CA VAL A 86 -0.80 1.79 11.70
C VAL A 86 0.40 2.64 12.10
N LEU A 87 0.43 3.91 11.68
CA LEU A 87 1.47 4.85 12.06
C LEU A 87 1.48 5.11 13.57
N GLU A 88 0.32 5.26 14.19
CA GLU A 88 0.19 5.42 15.64
C GLU A 88 0.76 4.21 16.39
N GLY A 89 0.38 2.99 15.97
CA GLY A 89 0.91 1.76 16.57
C GLY A 89 2.43 1.64 16.43
N VAL A 90 2.98 1.89 15.24
CA VAL A 90 4.43 1.84 15.01
C VAL A 90 5.16 2.93 15.80
N ALA A 91 4.60 4.13 15.89
CA ALA A 91 5.17 5.22 16.67
C ALA A 91 5.23 4.89 18.16
N ALA A 92 4.17 4.29 18.70
CA ALA A 92 4.12 3.81 20.08
C ALA A 92 5.16 2.70 20.35
N GLU A 93 5.28 1.72 19.46
CA GLU A 93 6.28 0.63 19.57
C GLU A 93 7.72 1.16 19.58
N LEU A 94 8.01 2.20 18.80
CA LEU A 94 9.35 2.80 18.71
C LEU A 94 9.62 3.87 19.77
N GLY A 95 8.62 4.25 20.58
CA GLY A 95 8.73 5.36 21.52
C GLY A 95 9.01 6.71 20.84
N ARG A 96 8.50 6.90 19.61
CA ARG A 96 8.69 8.11 18.79
C ARG A 96 7.36 8.78 18.51
N SER A 97 7.39 10.06 18.13
CA SER A 97 6.17 10.73 17.65
C SER A 97 5.79 10.24 16.25
N MET A 98 4.50 10.26 15.92
CA MET A 98 4.02 9.92 14.56
C MET A 98 4.68 10.80 13.48
N ALA A 99 4.90 12.09 13.78
CA ALA A 99 5.58 13.00 12.88
C ALA A 99 7.02 12.56 12.59
N GLN A 100 7.77 12.15 13.62
CA GLN A 100 9.14 11.63 13.46
C GLN A 100 9.18 10.37 12.60
N VAL A 101 8.28 9.41 12.86
CA VAL A 101 8.20 8.17 12.06
C VAL A 101 7.83 8.46 10.62
N ALA A 102 6.87 9.36 10.37
CA ALA A 102 6.49 9.75 9.01
C ALA A 102 7.64 10.44 8.25
N ILE A 103 8.38 11.35 8.91
CA ILE A 103 9.54 12.02 8.31
C ILE A 103 10.66 11.02 8.03
N ASN A 104 11.00 10.16 9.00
CA ASN A 104 12.02 9.12 8.83
C ASN A 104 11.68 8.20 7.66
N TRP A 105 10.42 7.74 7.58
CA TRP A 105 9.96 6.88 6.51
C TRP A 105 10.20 7.50 5.13
N VAL A 106 9.88 8.79 4.94
CA VAL A 106 10.11 9.52 3.68
C VAL A 106 11.60 9.75 3.41
N ALA A 107 12.34 10.24 4.41
CA ALA A 107 13.75 10.62 4.27
C ALA A 107 14.66 9.45 3.88
N THR A 108 14.22 8.22 4.18
CA THR A 108 14.94 6.97 3.91
C THR A 108 14.42 6.23 2.67
N ARG A 109 13.52 6.84 1.87
CA ARG A 109 13.05 6.23 0.62
C ARG A 109 14.13 6.31 -0.47
N PRO A 110 14.11 5.39 -1.45
CA PRO A 110 15.03 5.44 -2.58
C PRO A 110 14.96 6.79 -3.32
N SER A 111 16.12 7.28 -3.74
CA SER A 111 16.31 8.58 -4.41
C SER A 111 15.94 9.83 -3.62
N VAL A 112 15.40 9.73 -2.40
CA VAL A 112 15.15 10.91 -1.57
C VAL A 112 16.47 11.46 -1.05
N GLY A 113 16.85 12.64 -1.52
CA GLY A 113 18.03 13.38 -1.04
C GLY A 113 17.69 14.40 0.03
N SER A 114 16.43 14.86 0.10
CA SER A 114 15.98 15.82 1.10
C SER A 114 14.46 15.74 1.32
N ALA A 115 14.01 16.09 2.53
CA ALA A 115 12.60 16.25 2.87
C ALA A 115 12.35 17.67 3.40
N ILE A 116 11.41 18.39 2.79
CA ILE A 116 11.00 19.73 3.21
C ILE A 116 10.04 19.59 4.39
N ILE A 117 10.53 19.94 5.57
CA ILE A 117 9.76 19.99 6.82
C ILE A 117 9.34 21.43 7.14
N GLY A 118 8.12 21.59 7.63
CA GLY A 118 7.63 22.84 8.19
C GLY A 118 7.39 22.69 9.69
N ALA A 119 7.73 23.72 10.46
CA ALA A 119 7.50 23.79 11.90
C ALA A 119 7.06 25.21 12.26
N SER A 120 6.10 25.34 13.19
CA SER A 120 5.62 26.64 13.67
C SER A 120 6.32 27.10 14.95
N SER A 121 7.19 26.26 15.55
CA SER A 121 8.03 26.62 16.69
C SER A 121 9.40 25.93 16.62
N PRO A 122 10.43 26.47 17.31
CA PRO A 122 11.76 25.84 17.38
C PRO A 122 11.73 24.43 17.98
N GLU A 123 10.88 24.17 18.97
CA GLU A 123 10.75 22.86 19.63
C GLU A 123 10.18 21.84 18.65
N GLN A 124 9.20 22.23 17.83
CA GLN A 124 8.67 21.38 16.78
C GLN A 124 9.73 21.08 15.71
N LEU A 125 10.57 22.06 15.36
CA LEU A 125 11.68 21.85 14.42
C LEU A 125 12.68 20.85 14.98
N ALA A 126 13.12 21.03 16.23
CA ALA A 126 14.03 20.10 16.91
C ALA A 126 13.43 18.68 16.99
N SER A 127 12.16 18.56 17.35
CA SER A 127 11.44 17.29 17.36
C SER A 127 11.39 16.64 15.98
N ASN A 128 11.16 17.42 14.91
CA ASN A 128 11.15 16.90 13.54
C ASN A 128 12.55 16.43 13.09
N MET A 129 13.62 17.14 13.50
CA MET A 129 15.00 16.75 13.17
C MET A 129 15.40 15.43 13.81
N ALA A 130 14.90 15.14 15.02
CA ALA A 130 15.11 13.86 15.69
C ALA A 130 14.49 12.66 14.95
N ALA A 131 13.78 12.89 13.84
CA ALA A 131 13.41 11.84 12.88
C ALA A 131 14.62 11.13 12.27
N LEU A 132 15.80 11.76 12.24
CA LEU A 132 17.02 11.17 11.66
C LEU A 132 17.82 10.34 12.68
N ASP A 133 17.46 10.37 13.97
CA ASP A 133 18.22 9.77 15.06
C ASP A 133 17.85 8.29 15.33
N PHE A 134 17.07 7.67 14.45
CA PHE A 134 16.67 6.27 14.58
C PHE A 134 16.41 5.63 13.22
N GLU A 135 16.32 4.31 13.22
CA GLU A 135 15.93 3.53 12.05
C GLU A 135 14.60 2.84 12.33
N ILE A 136 13.72 2.82 11.33
CA ILE A 136 12.48 2.03 11.39
C ILE A 136 12.83 0.57 11.06
N PRO A 137 12.59 -0.39 11.98
CA PRO A 137 12.82 -1.81 11.73
C PRO A 137 12.07 -2.31 10.49
N SER A 138 12.63 -3.31 9.81
CA SER A 138 12.09 -3.83 8.54
C SER A 138 10.62 -4.27 8.65
N ASP A 139 10.22 -4.89 9.76
CA ASP A 139 8.83 -5.31 10.00
C ASP A 139 7.87 -4.13 10.17
N ALA A 140 8.28 -3.10 10.93
CA ALA A 140 7.52 -1.87 11.10
C ALA A 140 7.40 -1.10 9.77
N ARG A 141 8.48 -1.02 9.01
CA ARG A 141 8.50 -0.41 7.67
C ARG A 141 7.56 -1.14 6.72
N ARG A 142 7.56 -2.47 6.72
CA ARG A 142 6.65 -3.28 5.89
C ARG A 142 5.18 -2.99 6.23
N ARG A 143 4.82 -2.94 7.52
CA ARG A 143 3.45 -2.59 7.96
C ARG A 143 3.03 -1.21 7.45
N LEU A 144 3.91 -0.21 7.53
CA LEU A 144 3.66 1.12 6.99
C LEU A 144 3.49 1.09 5.47
N ASP A 145 4.35 0.37 4.75
CA ASP A 145 4.31 0.24 3.29
C ASP A 145 3.03 -0.47 2.80
N GLU A 146 2.57 -1.50 3.51
CA GLU A 146 1.33 -2.22 3.20
C GLU A 146 0.09 -1.35 3.47
N ALA A 147 0.03 -0.70 4.64
CA ALA A 147 -1.09 0.18 4.99
C ALA A 147 -1.22 1.36 4.03
N SER A 148 -0.08 1.89 3.57
CA SER A 148 0.00 3.02 2.65
C SER A 148 0.03 2.64 1.18
N ALA A 149 -0.09 1.36 0.80
CA ALA A 149 -0.03 0.97 -0.60
C ALA A 149 -1.07 1.74 -1.45
N VAL A 150 -0.67 2.12 -2.67
CA VAL A 150 -1.54 2.80 -3.63
C VAL A 150 -2.00 1.79 -4.66
N ARG A 151 -3.31 1.77 -4.96
CA ARG A 151 -3.82 1.02 -6.09
C ARG A 151 -3.39 1.71 -7.37
N LEU A 152 -2.54 1.05 -8.14
CA LEU A 152 -2.09 1.51 -9.45
C LEU A 152 -3.30 1.76 -10.37
N ALA A 153 -3.30 2.90 -11.07
CA ALA A 153 -4.36 3.25 -12.03
C ALA A 153 -4.42 2.23 -13.18
N GLY A 154 -5.54 2.20 -13.91
CA GLY A 154 -5.84 1.15 -14.91
C GLY A 154 -4.71 0.82 -15.89
N GLY A 155 -3.96 1.82 -16.39
CA GLY A 155 -2.80 1.59 -17.26
C GLY A 155 -1.64 0.87 -16.57
N TYR A 156 -1.37 1.16 -15.30
CA TYR A 156 -0.31 0.48 -14.52
C TYR A 156 -0.74 -0.87 -13.96
N SER A 157 -2.05 -1.10 -13.83
CA SER A 157 -2.60 -2.38 -13.37
C SER A 157 -2.22 -3.54 -14.30
N MET A 158 -1.97 -3.28 -15.60
CA MET A 158 -1.56 -4.32 -16.55
C MET A 158 -0.21 -4.98 -16.22
N PHE A 159 0.63 -4.30 -15.44
CA PHE A 159 1.96 -4.78 -15.05
C PHE A 159 1.96 -5.46 -13.67
N THR A 160 0.81 -5.57 -13.00
CA THR A 160 0.75 -6.27 -11.71
C THR A 160 0.70 -7.79 -11.94
N PRO A 161 1.20 -8.61 -10.98
CA PRO A 161 1.13 -10.06 -11.07
C PRO A 161 -0.29 -10.58 -11.30
N GLU A 162 -1.29 -9.93 -10.69
CA GLU A 162 -2.69 -10.30 -10.84
C GLU A 162 -3.15 -10.15 -12.28
N TYR A 163 -2.89 -9.01 -12.93
CA TYR A 163 -3.28 -8.81 -14.33
C TYR A 163 -2.44 -9.65 -15.28
N GLN A 164 -1.12 -9.74 -15.05
CA GLN A 164 -0.22 -10.54 -15.86
C GLN A 164 -0.59 -12.02 -15.84
N SER A 165 -1.19 -12.54 -14.76
CA SER A 165 -1.69 -13.94 -14.72
C SER A 165 -2.81 -14.23 -15.73
N TRP A 166 -3.54 -13.20 -16.21
CA TRP A 166 -4.54 -13.35 -17.27
C TRP A 166 -3.93 -13.33 -18.67
N ILE A 167 -2.84 -12.57 -18.86
CA ILE A 167 -2.12 -12.47 -20.14
C ILE A 167 -1.23 -13.72 -20.32
N VAL A 168 -0.47 -14.06 -19.28
CA VAL A 168 0.41 -15.22 -19.24
C VAL A 168 -0.44 -16.39 -18.81
N ASN A 169 -1.04 -17.09 -19.79
CA ASN A 169 -1.68 -18.37 -19.54
C ASN A 169 -0.60 -19.35 -19.03
N PRO A 170 -0.58 -19.75 -17.73
CA PRO A 170 0.51 -20.55 -17.15
C PRO A 170 0.53 -22.00 -17.69
N GLY A 171 -0.32 -22.30 -18.67
CA GLY A 171 -0.18 -23.48 -19.49
C GLY A 171 -1.50 -23.84 -20.12
N SER A 172 -1.65 -23.53 -21.42
CA SER A 172 -2.04 -24.60 -22.33
C SER A 172 -1.08 -25.76 -22.04
N ARG A 173 -1.52 -26.68 -21.18
CA ARG A 173 -0.83 -27.95 -21.00
C ARG A 173 -0.94 -28.64 -22.34
N HIS A 174 0.05 -28.44 -23.21
CA HIS A 174 0.29 -29.39 -24.28
C HIS A 174 0.56 -30.70 -23.57
N ARG A 175 -0.49 -31.50 -23.41
CA ARG A 175 -0.37 -32.92 -23.10
C ARG A 175 0.51 -33.43 -24.22
N ARG A 176 1.81 -33.61 -23.96
CA ARG A 176 2.62 -34.47 -24.81
C ARG A 176 1.89 -35.80 -24.78
N GLN A 177 1.05 -36.07 -25.77
CA GLN A 177 0.62 -37.43 -26.02
C GLN A 177 1.93 -38.18 -26.17
N ALA A 178 2.14 -39.16 -25.31
CA ALA A 178 3.21 -40.13 -25.45
C ALA A 178 2.91 -41.00 -26.68
N GLY A 179 2.82 -40.39 -27.86
CA GLY A 179 2.86 -41.03 -29.15
C GLY A 179 4.32 -41.11 -29.54
N ARG A 180 4.89 -42.31 -29.42
CA ARG A 180 6.20 -42.66 -29.96
C ARG A 180 6.33 -42.15 -31.40
N VAL A 181 7.13 -41.11 -31.62
CA VAL A 181 7.90 -41.03 -32.87
C VAL A 181 9.19 -41.78 -32.59
N ARG A 182 9.20 -43.08 -32.91
CA ARG A 182 10.46 -43.83 -33.02
C ARG A 182 11.15 -43.32 -34.28
N PRO A 183 12.35 -42.74 -34.23
CA PRO A 183 13.15 -42.61 -35.43
C PRO A 183 13.45 -44.02 -35.93
N ALA A 184 13.04 -44.33 -37.16
CA ALA A 184 13.36 -45.59 -37.81
C ALA A 184 14.87 -45.63 -38.07
N GLY A 185 15.51 -46.74 -37.70
CA GLY A 185 16.87 -47.05 -38.16
C GLY A 185 18.00 -46.51 -37.29
N LEU A 186 18.21 -47.11 -36.11
CA LEU A 186 19.56 -47.32 -35.61
C LEU A 186 19.56 -48.53 -34.67
N GLU A 187 19.69 -49.73 -35.25
CA GLU A 187 19.90 -50.96 -34.48
C GLU A 187 21.24 -50.90 -33.76
N ARG A 188 21.21 -50.59 -32.47
CA ARG A 188 22.33 -50.95 -31.58
C ARG A 188 22.14 -52.40 -31.17
N ARG A 189 22.96 -53.28 -31.76
CA ARG A 189 23.13 -54.68 -31.34
C ARG A 189 23.42 -54.72 -29.83
N ARG A 190 22.59 -55.43 -29.06
CA ARG A 190 22.87 -55.80 -27.65
C ARG A 190 23.57 -57.17 -27.63
N PRO A 191 24.62 -57.38 -26.83
CA PRO A 191 24.98 -58.72 -26.42
C PRO A 191 24.18 -59.17 -25.18
N ALA A 192 24.07 -60.49 -25.08
CA ALA A 192 23.20 -61.33 -24.23
C ALA A 192 23.31 -61.08 -22.71
N GLY A 193 22.21 -61.22 -21.96
CA GLY A 193 21.91 -62.41 -21.13
C GLY A 193 22.21 -62.06 -19.65
N HIS A 194 21.27 -62.06 -18.70
CA HIS A 194 20.58 -63.21 -18.13
C HIS A 194 19.23 -62.83 -17.49
N LEU A 195 18.33 -63.81 -17.43
CA LEU A 195 16.93 -63.74 -17.00
C LEU A 195 16.74 -64.12 -15.52
N THR A 196 16.04 -63.25 -14.76
CA THR A 196 15.00 -63.51 -13.72
C THR A 196 15.35 -64.34 -12.44
N PRO A 197 14.52 -64.37 -11.36
CA PRO A 197 13.16 -63.80 -11.20
C PRO A 197 12.88 -62.97 -9.91
N SER A 198 11.73 -62.28 -9.99
CA SER A 198 10.93 -61.64 -8.94
C SER A 198 10.42 -62.64 -7.88
N PRO A 199 10.06 -62.18 -6.66
CA PRO A 199 8.63 -62.17 -6.35
C PRO A 199 8.16 -60.95 -5.55
N SER A 200 7.06 -60.35 -5.98
CA SER A 200 6.13 -59.60 -5.11
C SER A 200 5.37 -60.58 -4.20
N PRO A 201 4.93 -60.13 -3.02
CA PRO A 201 3.48 -60.04 -2.84
C PRO A 201 3.04 -58.77 -2.09
N LEU A 202 2.04 -58.09 -2.62
CA LEU A 202 1.13 -57.25 -1.83
C LEU A 202 0.38 -58.17 -0.85
N PRO A 203 -0.05 -57.70 0.35
CA PRO A 203 -1.42 -57.19 0.40
C PRO A 203 -1.77 -56.15 1.49
N LEU A 204 -2.88 -55.46 1.21
CA LEU A 204 -3.96 -54.99 2.10
C LEU A 204 -3.86 -53.65 2.86
N VAL A 205 -4.61 -52.70 2.28
CA VAL A 205 -5.18 -51.51 2.91
C VAL A 205 -6.19 -51.90 4.00
N ALA A 206 -5.95 -51.49 5.25
CA ALA A 206 -6.92 -51.55 6.33
C ALA A 206 -7.60 -50.17 6.52
N CYS A 207 -8.84 -50.06 6.02
CA CYS A 207 -9.72 -48.92 6.25
C CYS A 207 -10.29 -48.98 7.67
N ARG A 208 -9.85 -48.12 8.60
CA ARG A 208 -10.51 -47.94 9.90
C ARG A 208 -11.53 -46.82 9.84
N ARG A 209 -12.81 -47.21 9.72
CA ARG A 209 -13.99 -46.40 10.05
C ARG A 209 -13.90 -45.91 11.50
N ARG A 210 -14.02 -44.61 11.76
CA ARG A 210 -14.67 -44.08 12.98
C ARG A 210 -15.47 -42.80 12.70
N ARG A 211 -16.79 -43.04 12.63
CA ARG A 211 -17.93 -42.24 13.11
C ARG A 211 -18.06 -40.78 12.67
N CYS A 212 -18.97 -40.59 11.72
CA CYS A 212 -19.80 -39.39 11.56
C CYS A 212 -20.57 -39.05 12.86
N ARG A 213 -20.65 -37.76 13.17
CA ARG A 213 -21.87 -37.14 13.69
C ARG A 213 -22.14 -35.85 12.93
N CYS A 214 -23.20 -35.88 12.12
CA CYS A 214 -23.85 -34.71 11.58
C CYS A 214 -24.61 -33.99 12.71
N HIS A 215 -24.54 -32.67 12.75
CA HIS A 215 -25.63 -31.87 13.31
C HIS A 215 -25.99 -30.75 12.33
N CYS A 216 -27.30 -30.64 12.11
CA CYS A 216 -27.94 -29.88 11.06
C CYS A 216 -28.42 -28.54 11.62
N ARG A 217 -28.19 -27.46 10.86
CA ARG A 217 -28.92 -26.17 10.75
C ARG A 217 -29.62 -25.57 11.97
N ARG A 218 -29.37 -24.27 12.19
CA ARG A 218 -30.43 -23.24 12.19
C ARG A 218 -29.94 -21.92 11.59
N LEU A 219 -30.54 -21.56 10.47
CA LEU A 219 -30.55 -20.21 9.89
C LEU A 219 -31.47 -19.34 10.75
N GLY A 220 -31.00 -18.16 11.14
CA GLY A 220 -31.79 -17.11 11.77
C GLY A 220 -31.67 -15.83 10.96
N LEU A 221 -32.63 -15.62 10.05
CA LEU A 221 -32.94 -14.34 9.43
C LEU A 221 -33.71 -13.49 10.45
N GLY A 222 -33.27 -12.25 10.67
CA GLY A 222 -33.99 -11.25 11.45
C GLY A 222 -33.94 -9.90 10.73
N LEU A 223 -34.98 -9.66 9.91
CA LEU A 223 -35.34 -8.35 9.36
C LEU A 223 -35.99 -7.51 10.48
N GLY A 224 -35.64 -6.23 10.56
CA GLY A 224 -36.32 -5.24 11.39
C GLY A 224 -36.24 -3.87 10.73
N LEU A 225 -37.34 -3.48 10.08
CA LEU A 225 -37.62 -2.21 9.42
C LEU A 225 -38.45 -1.31 10.35
N GLY A 226 -38.22 0.00 10.29
CA GLY A 226 -39.07 1.08 10.83
C GLY A 226 -38.24 2.38 10.93
N SER A 227 -38.27 3.32 9.97
CA SER A 227 -39.30 4.33 9.67
C SER A 227 -39.84 5.02 10.92
N LEU A 228 -40.00 6.34 11.05
CA LEU A 228 -39.92 7.52 10.17
C LEU A 228 -40.12 8.75 11.11
N LEU A 229 -39.95 9.96 10.56
CA LEU A 229 -40.74 11.20 10.80
C LEU A 229 -39.95 12.47 11.24
N LEU A 230 -39.74 13.32 10.23
CA LEU A 230 -40.12 14.74 10.10
C LEU A 230 -39.50 15.86 10.97
N GLY A 231 -39.02 16.89 10.27
CA GLY A 231 -39.03 18.29 10.74
C GLY A 231 -38.08 19.22 9.98
N PRO A 232 -38.57 20.17 9.15
CA PRO A 232 -37.75 21.05 8.31
C PRO A 232 -37.49 22.43 8.97
N ALA A 233 -36.36 23.07 8.65
CA ALA A 233 -36.15 24.51 8.88
C ALA A 233 -35.27 25.04 7.73
N MET A 234 -35.87 25.56 6.67
CA MET A 234 -36.31 26.95 6.52
C MET A 234 -35.12 27.91 6.35
N TRP A 235 -34.81 28.16 5.08
CA TRP A 235 -34.05 29.29 4.59
C TRP A 235 -34.71 30.62 5.01
N ALA A 236 -33.92 31.52 5.57
CA ALA A 236 -34.19 32.94 5.58
C ALA A 236 -32.88 33.74 5.45
N ARG A 237 -32.72 34.41 4.30
CA ARG A 237 -31.97 35.67 4.14
C ARG A 237 -32.91 36.81 4.58
N PRO A 238 -32.46 37.96 5.13
CA PRO A 238 -31.64 38.92 4.37
C PRO A 238 -30.70 39.81 5.21
N GLY A 239 -29.97 40.73 4.55
CA GLY A 239 -29.64 42.02 5.16
C GLY A 239 -28.16 42.42 5.21
N SER A 240 -27.78 43.26 4.25
CA SER A 240 -26.57 44.10 4.23
C SER A 240 -26.56 45.19 5.30
N ALA A 241 -25.41 45.47 5.94
CA ALA A 241 -24.92 46.84 6.22
C ALA A 241 -23.57 46.85 6.98
N GLY A 242 -22.60 47.57 6.38
CA GLY A 242 -21.55 48.44 6.96
C GLY A 242 -20.93 48.21 8.35
N GLY A 243 -19.59 48.28 8.39
CA GLY A 243 -18.85 48.64 9.61
C GLY A 243 -17.36 48.40 9.49
N ARG A 244 -16.55 49.46 9.65
CA ARG A 244 -15.09 49.50 9.44
C ARG A 244 -14.31 48.87 10.60
N CYS A 245 -13.08 48.45 10.28
CA CYS A 245 -12.02 48.06 11.22
C CYS A 245 -11.68 49.18 12.22
N PRO A 246 -11.22 48.81 13.43
CA PRO A 246 -10.13 49.51 14.11
C PRO A 246 -8.76 49.09 13.56
#